data_AF-A0A945PPK3-F1
#
_entry.id   AF-A0A945PPK3-F1
#
_cell.length_a   1.000
_cell.length_b   1.000
_cell.length_c   1.000
_cell.angle_alpha   90.00
_cell.angle_beta   90.00
_cell.angle_gamma   90.00
#
_symmetry.space_group_name_H-M   'P 1'
#
loop_
_entity.id
_entity.type
_entity.pdbx_description
1 polymer ?
#
loop_
_entity_poly.entity_id
_entity_poly.type
_entity_poly.pdbx_seq_one_letter_code
_entity_poly.pdbx_strand_id
1 'polypeptide(L)'
;MANAESPSAKLAPQDSTRSAVLAAVGLSVLAPGLGHLVIAKRQADAIFWFVICQVLLFGGFYLAGGTQGDYALALPFGIKLILPEVINFLGAQFASTLIPSLEHLGRSPEMIASRNLGHLLSGASGVLSAFAAAHAASCVLEKEEPLQAGLKPMILPRTAALLTLLCPGLGHAKTGRTFKAKLFFVSIMGLFFLGMLLGDWADFDRQRHAYYWAGQMFIGLPGWLTAWACSGVSMDGVLAYLDAGLLFTTAAGFFNAIASLDAYHRCEQDYLALRQTKQTSVGGQS
;
A
#
# COMPACT_ATOMS: atom_id res chain seq x y z
N MET A 1 7.96 -27.85 -43.40
CA MET A 1 7.77 -26.42 -43.07
C MET A 1 6.98 -26.35 -41.78
N ALA A 2 7.67 -26.25 -40.63
CA ALA A 2 7.04 -26.15 -39.33
C ALA A 2 7.77 -25.08 -38.52
N ASN A 3 7.00 -24.40 -37.68
CA ASN A 3 7.36 -23.36 -36.70
C ASN A 3 7.37 -21.92 -37.21
N ALA A 4 6.18 -21.40 -37.41
CA ALA A 4 5.87 -20.00 -37.15
C ALA A 4 4.88 -19.93 -35.96
N GLU A 5 5.36 -20.24 -34.77
CA GLU A 5 4.74 -19.71 -33.54
C GLU A 5 5.68 -18.64 -32.99
N SER A 6 5.43 -17.37 -33.32
CA SER A 6 5.89 -16.26 -32.50
C SER A 6 4.71 -15.39 -32.05
N PRO A 7 3.87 -15.88 -31.13
CA PRO A 7 3.22 -14.95 -30.21
C PRO A 7 4.30 -14.51 -29.22
N SER A 8 4.44 -13.20 -29.01
CA SER A 8 5.15 -12.63 -27.86
C SER A 8 4.64 -13.32 -26.59
N ALA A 9 5.30 -14.40 -26.16
CA ALA A 9 4.92 -15.12 -24.96
C ALA A 9 4.93 -14.09 -23.82
N LYS A 10 3.78 -13.89 -23.18
CA LYS A 10 3.68 -12.98 -22.04
C LYS A 10 4.75 -13.40 -21.04
N LEU A 11 5.75 -12.54 -20.83
CA LEU A 11 6.78 -12.75 -19.82
C LEU A 11 6.09 -12.83 -18.46
N ALA A 12 6.07 -14.03 -17.90
CA ALA A 12 5.49 -14.31 -16.61
C ALA A 12 6.50 -15.15 -15.79
N PRO A 13 6.53 -14.98 -14.46
CA PRO A 13 7.32 -15.87 -13.62
C PRO A 13 6.88 -17.32 -13.77
N GLN A 14 7.76 -18.25 -13.44
CA GLN A 14 7.46 -19.69 -13.43
C GLN A 14 6.32 -20.00 -12.44
N ASP A 15 5.57 -21.08 -12.67
CA ASP A 15 4.43 -21.45 -11.80
C ASP A 15 4.86 -21.69 -10.35
N SER A 16 6.05 -22.27 -10.14
CA SER A 16 6.67 -22.43 -8.82
C SER A 16 6.93 -21.09 -8.15
N THR A 17 7.50 -20.13 -8.88
CA THR A 17 7.76 -18.77 -8.40
C THR A 17 6.46 -18.03 -8.06
N ARG A 18 5.42 -18.16 -8.90
CA ARG A 18 4.08 -17.59 -8.63
C ARG A 18 3.46 -18.17 -7.36
N SER A 19 3.60 -19.47 -7.14
CA SER A 19 3.12 -20.15 -5.94
C SER A 19 3.86 -19.65 -4.69
N ALA A 20 5.18 -19.48 -4.77
CA ALA A 20 5.99 -18.93 -3.69
C ALA A 20 5.65 -17.45 -3.40
N VAL A 21 5.39 -16.65 -4.45
CA VAL A 21 4.93 -15.26 -4.32
C VAL A 21 3.59 -15.20 -3.59
N LEU A 22 2.63 -16.04 -3.96
CA LEU A 22 1.32 -16.09 -3.31
C LEU A 22 1.46 -16.41 -1.82
N ALA A 23 2.29 -17.40 -1.47
CA ALA A 23 2.57 -17.74 -0.08
C ALA A 23 3.22 -16.58 0.69
N ALA A 24 4.20 -15.90 0.08
CA ALA A 24 4.88 -14.75 0.68
C ALA A 24 3.94 -13.57 0.91
N VAL A 25 3.06 -13.27 -0.04
CA VAL A 25 2.02 -12.23 0.08
C VAL A 25 1.06 -12.58 1.20
N GLY A 26 0.52 -13.81 1.22
CA GLY A 26 -0.41 -14.27 2.26
C GLY A 26 0.18 -14.16 3.67
N LEU A 27 1.42 -14.61 3.86
CA LEU A 27 2.13 -14.46 5.14
C LEU A 27 2.34 -12.98 5.51
N SER A 28 2.65 -12.13 4.53
CA SER A 28 2.88 -10.69 4.78
C SER A 28 1.61 -9.92 5.14
N VAL A 29 0.44 -10.37 4.68
CA VAL A 29 -0.87 -9.83 5.10
C VAL A 29 -1.18 -10.25 6.55
N LEU A 30 -0.79 -11.45 6.96
CA LEU A 30 -0.92 -11.87 8.37
C LEU A 30 -0.07 -11.00 9.29
N ALA A 31 1.21 -10.82 8.93
CA ALA A 31 2.11 -9.91 9.62
C ALA A 31 3.15 -9.35 8.64
N PRO A 32 3.34 -8.02 8.56
CA PRO A 32 4.33 -7.42 7.67
C PRO A 32 5.72 -7.96 8.00
N GLY A 33 6.48 -8.36 6.97
CA GLY A 33 7.80 -8.97 7.12
C GLY A 33 7.82 -10.50 7.18
N LEU A 34 6.70 -11.16 7.47
CA LEU A 34 6.67 -12.63 7.62
C LEU A 34 6.96 -13.36 6.30
N GLY A 35 6.44 -12.86 5.18
CA GLY A 35 6.77 -13.39 3.84
C GLY A 35 8.25 -13.25 3.48
N HIS A 36 8.87 -12.12 3.87
CA HIS A 36 10.31 -11.90 3.69
C HIS A 36 11.12 -12.93 4.48
N LEU A 37 10.74 -13.20 5.74
CA LEU A 37 11.46 -14.11 6.62
C LEU A 37 11.33 -15.57 6.15
N VAL A 38 10.10 -16.02 5.92
CA VAL A 38 9.79 -17.45 5.75
C VAL A 38 10.09 -17.90 4.32
N ILE A 39 9.67 -17.14 3.31
CA ILE A 39 9.75 -17.56 1.90
C ILE A 39 10.96 -16.94 1.21
N ALA A 40 11.10 -15.62 1.28
CA ALA A 40 12.17 -14.90 0.60
C ALA A 40 13.54 -15.04 1.27
N LYS A 41 13.58 -15.48 2.54
CA LYS A 41 14.81 -15.61 3.37
C LYS A 41 15.60 -14.29 3.50
N ARG A 42 14.88 -13.17 3.63
CA ARG A 42 15.41 -11.80 3.73
C ARG A 42 15.18 -11.25 5.15
N GLN A 43 16.05 -11.61 6.09
CA GLN A 43 15.88 -11.26 7.51
C GLN A 43 15.87 -9.75 7.79
N ALA A 44 16.79 -8.99 7.18
CA ALA A 44 16.87 -7.54 7.38
C ALA A 44 15.58 -6.84 6.92
N ASP A 45 15.06 -7.22 5.73
CA ASP A 45 13.82 -6.68 5.21
C ASP A 45 12.62 -7.09 6.09
N ALA A 46 12.61 -8.32 6.59
CA ALA A 46 11.57 -8.79 7.51
C ALA A 46 11.51 -7.95 8.79
N ILE A 47 12.65 -7.72 9.42
CA ILE A 47 12.75 -6.91 10.64
C ILE A 47 12.33 -5.47 10.35
N PHE A 48 12.82 -4.89 9.26
CA PHE A 48 12.48 -3.52 8.87
C PHE A 48 10.96 -3.34 8.72
N TRP A 49 10.32 -4.17 7.89
CA TRP A 49 8.88 -4.06 7.62
C TRP A 49 8.03 -4.37 8.84
N PHE A 50 8.42 -5.35 9.65
CA PHE A 50 7.73 -5.64 10.90
C PHE A 50 7.81 -4.44 11.84
N VAL A 51 9.02 -3.95 12.15
CA VAL A 51 9.23 -2.88 13.13
C VAL A 51 8.52 -1.60 12.70
N ILE A 52 8.69 -1.15 11.45
CA ILE A 52 8.08 0.12 11.01
C ILE A 52 6.54 0.07 11.07
N CYS A 53 5.93 -1.03 10.61
CA CYS A 53 4.48 -1.17 10.64
C CYS A 53 3.96 -1.28 12.08
N GLN A 54 4.64 -2.02 12.97
CA GLN A 54 4.19 -2.13 14.36
C GLN A 54 4.36 -0.83 15.14
N VAL A 55 5.46 -0.09 14.94
CA VAL A 55 5.65 1.23 15.58
C VAL A 55 4.54 2.19 15.17
N LEU A 56 4.22 2.25 13.87
CA LEU A 56 3.15 3.11 13.36
C LEU A 56 1.76 2.65 13.86
N LEU A 57 1.51 1.34 13.89
CA LEU A 57 0.23 0.80 14.34
C LEU A 57 -0.01 1.07 15.83
N PHE A 58 0.89 0.59 16.69
CA PHE A 58 0.72 0.69 18.14
C PHE A 58 0.88 2.13 18.61
N GLY A 59 1.81 2.89 18.03
CA GLY A 59 1.92 4.32 18.26
C GLY A 59 0.65 5.06 17.85
N GLY A 60 0.06 4.70 16.70
CA GLY A 60 -1.20 5.26 16.22
C GLY A 60 -2.38 4.95 17.14
N PHE A 61 -2.53 3.71 17.59
CA PHE A 61 -3.56 3.32 18.56
C PHE A 61 -3.40 4.06 19.89
N TYR A 62 -2.17 4.17 20.39
CA TYR A 62 -1.89 4.87 21.64
C TYR A 62 -2.26 6.36 21.54
N LEU A 63 -1.80 7.05 20.48
CA LEU A 63 -2.05 8.48 20.26
C LEU A 63 -3.52 8.81 19.98
N ALA A 64 -4.29 7.85 19.47
CA ALA A 64 -5.72 7.99 19.24
C ALA A 64 -6.59 7.43 20.37
N GLY A 65 -5.99 6.96 21.48
CA GLY A 65 -6.72 6.39 22.61
C GLY A 65 -7.56 5.16 22.23
N GLY A 66 -7.08 4.35 21.28
CA GLY A 66 -7.76 3.13 20.82
C GLY A 66 -9.03 3.34 20.00
N THR A 67 -9.38 4.60 19.66
CA THR A 67 -10.65 4.95 19.00
C THR A 67 -10.79 4.38 17.58
N GLN A 68 -9.71 3.86 16.98
CA GLN A 68 -9.79 3.06 15.76
C GLN A 68 -10.78 1.90 15.89
N GLY A 69 -10.85 1.30 17.08
CA GLY A 69 -11.72 0.16 17.39
C GLY A 69 -13.21 0.48 17.33
N ASP A 70 -13.60 1.75 17.47
CA ASP A 70 -15.02 2.17 17.41
C ASP A 70 -15.58 2.06 16.00
N TYR A 71 -14.70 2.04 14.99
CA TYR A 71 -15.04 1.86 13.58
C TYR A 71 -14.84 0.41 13.09
N ALA A 72 -14.57 -0.53 14.01
CA ALA A 72 -14.32 -1.91 13.65
C ALA A 72 -15.61 -2.61 13.21
N LEU A 73 -15.55 -3.30 12.06
CA LEU A 73 -16.54 -4.32 11.75
C LEU A 73 -16.21 -5.58 12.56
N ALA A 74 -17.01 -5.86 13.58
CA ALA A 74 -16.87 -7.08 14.39
C ALA A 74 -17.39 -8.30 13.60
N LEU A 75 -16.56 -9.32 13.50
CA LEU A 75 -16.87 -10.63 12.94
C LEU A 75 -16.94 -11.69 14.05
N PRO A 76 -17.48 -12.88 13.77
CA PRO A 76 -17.46 -14.00 14.71
C PRO A 76 -16.05 -14.32 15.22
N PHE A 77 -15.99 -15.00 16.37
CA PHE A 77 -14.73 -15.40 17.04
C PHE A 77 -13.85 -14.23 17.50
N GLY A 78 -14.41 -13.02 17.65
CA GLY A 78 -13.71 -11.86 18.18
C GLY A 78 -12.81 -11.14 17.18
N ILE A 79 -12.93 -11.45 15.87
CA ILE A 79 -12.17 -10.79 14.81
C ILE A 79 -12.71 -9.37 14.60
N LYS A 80 -11.83 -8.38 14.53
CA LYS A 80 -12.15 -6.98 14.26
C LYS A 80 -11.52 -6.54 12.94
N LEU A 81 -12.35 -6.16 11.95
CA LEU A 81 -11.85 -5.56 10.71
C LEU A 81 -11.85 -4.04 10.85
N ILE A 82 -10.65 -3.46 10.94
CA ILE A 82 -10.42 -2.03 11.09
C ILE A 82 -9.73 -1.55 9.83
N LEU A 83 -10.36 -0.68 9.03
CA LEU A 83 -9.81 -0.28 7.74
C LEU A 83 -8.99 1.01 7.83
N PRO A 84 -7.80 1.09 7.18
CA PRO A 84 -7.11 0.05 6.41
C PRO A 84 -6.14 -0.80 7.26
N GLU A 85 -6.12 -0.64 8.60
CA GLU A 85 -5.23 -1.35 9.52
C GLU A 85 -5.23 -2.88 9.36
N VAL A 86 -6.35 -3.45 8.93
CA VAL A 86 -6.58 -4.90 8.75
C VAL A 86 -5.58 -5.56 7.79
N ILE A 87 -4.92 -4.80 6.93
CA ILE A 87 -3.87 -5.31 6.04
C ILE A 87 -2.62 -5.73 6.85
N ASN A 88 -2.44 -5.18 8.04
CA ASN A 88 -1.57 -5.69 9.10
C ASN A 88 -2.39 -6.56 10.06
N PHE A 89 -2.87 -7.71 9.57
CA PHE A 89 -4.01 -8.39 10.19
C PHE A 89 -3.81 -8.73 11.67
N LEU A 90 -2.77 -9.49 12.00
CA LEU A 90 -2.49 -9.90 13.38
C LEU A 90 -2.12 -8.70 14.25
N GLY A 91 -1.34 -7.75 13.71
CA GLY A 91 -1.01 -6.51 14.41
C GLY A 91 -2.28 -5.76 14.84
N ALA A 92 -3.23 -5.59 13.93
CA ALA A 92 -4.49 -4.89 14.18
C ALA A 92 -5.37 -5.63 15.20
N GLN A 93 -5.40 -6.97 15.16
CA GLN A 93 -6.11 -7.76 16.17
C GLN A 93 -5.50 -7.54 17.57
N PHE A 94 -4.17 -7.59 17.69
CA PHE A 94 -3.48 -7.36 18.96
C PHE A 94 -3.66 -5.94 19.46
N ALA A 95 -3.43 -4.93 18.61
CA ALA A 95 -3.55 -3.52 18.99
C ALA A 95 -4.96 -3.19 19.51
N SER A 96 -6.00 -3.66 18.81
CA SER A 96 -7.41 -3.43 19.19
C SER A 96 -7.89 -4.24 20.41
N THR A 97 -7.09 -5.21 20.86
CA THR A 97 -7.35 -5.98 22.09
C THR A 97 -6.59 -5.40 23.27
N LEU A 98 -5.33 -5.01 23.06
CA LEU A 98 -4.45 -4.48 24.10
C LEU A 98 -4.73 -3.01 24.43
N ILE A 99 -5.25 -2.24 23.48
CA ILE A 99 -5.54 -0.81 23.62
C ILE A 99 -7.04 -0.61 23.37
N PRO A 100 -7.89 -0.75 24.40
CA PRO A 100 -9.32 -0.53 24.26
C PRO A 100 -9.62 0.95 24.00
N SER A 101 -10.74 1.22 23.33
CA SER A 101 -11.16 2.60 23.07
C SER A 101 -11.48 3.32 24.38
N LEU A 102 -10.92 4.53 24.53
CA LEU A 102 -11.24 5.43 25.65
C LEU A 102 -12.69 5.94 25.58
N GLU A 103 -13.31 5.98 24.40
CA GLU A 103 -14.73 6.35 24.25
C GLU A 103 -15.65 5.31 24.91
N HIS A 104 -15.29 4.02 24.77
CA HIS A 104 -15.98 2.93 25.46
C HIS A 104 -15.85 3.01 26.99
N LEU A 105 -14.88 3.78 27.49
CA LEU A 105 -14.67 4.07 28.91
C LEU A 105 -15.32 5.40 29.35
N GLY A 106 -16.16 6.01 28.50
CA GLY A 106 -16.93 7.21 28.81
C GLY A 106 -16.15 8.53 28.72
N ARG A 107 -14.99 8.56 28.07
CA ARG A 107 -14.23 9.81 27.82
C ARG A 107 -14.61 10.41 26.47
N SER A 108 -14.75 11.75 26.42
CA SER A 108 -15.00 12.45 25.16
C SER A 108 -13.78 12.37 24.23
N PRO A 109 -13.95 11.97 22.96
CA PRO A 109 -12.85 11.91 21.99
C PRO A 109 -12.21 13.25 21.68
N GLU A 110 -12.95 14.36 21.84
CA GLU A 110 -12.48 15.72 21.56
C GLU A 110 -11.31 16.14 22.46
N MET A 111 -11.10 15.42 23.57
CA MET A 111 -10.01 15.68 24.51
C MET A 111 -8.67 15.03 24.09
N ILE A 112 -8.63 14.25 23.01
CA ILE A 112 -7.42 13.57 22.55
C ILE A 112 -6.75 14.41 21.47
N ALA A 113 -5.86 15.33 21.87
CA ALA A 113 -5.20 16.26 20.96
C ALA A 113 -4.46 15.60 19.79
N SER A 114 -3.90 14.41 19.99
CA SER A 114 -3.16 13.66 18.98
C SER A 114 -4.01 12.67 18.18
N ARG A 115 -5.34 12.71 18.30
CA ARG A 115 -6.23 11.67 17.74
C ARG A 115 -6.08 11.48 16.24
N ASN A 116 -6.14 12.58 15.49
CA ASN A 116 -6.06 12.55 14.03
C ASN A 116 -4.68 12.08 13.55
N LEU A 117 -3.61 12.47 14.24
CA LEU A 117 -2.27 11.93 14.00
C LEU A 117 -2.22 10.43 14.30
N GLY A 118 -2.82 9.99 15.40
CA GLY A 118 -2.88 8.58 15.76
C GLY A 118 -3.61 7.72 14.71
N HIS A 119 -4.76 8.20 14.21
CA HIS A 119 -5.46 7.57 13.08
C HIS A 119 -4.59 7.52 11.83
N LEU A 120 -3.91 8.62 11.50
CA LEU A 120 -3.04 8.68 10.33
C LEU A 120 -1.91 7.66 10.41
N LEU A 121 -1.23 7.53 11.55
CA LEU A 121 -0.14 6.57 11.74
C LEU A 121 -0.64 5.12 11.67
N SER A 122 -1.77 4.80 12.31
CA SER A 122 -2.31 3.44 12.26
C SER A 122 -2.77 3.07 10.84
N GLY A 123 -3.45 3.99 10.13
CA GLY A 123 -3.83 3.79 8.74
C GLY A 123 -2.62 3.65 7.82
N ALA A 124 -1.58 4.46 8.03
CA ALA A 124 -0.32 4.34 7.29
C ALA A 124 0.33 2.96 7.50
N SER A 125 0.29 2.40 8.71
CA SER A 125 0.73 1.01 8.94
C SER A 125 -0.01 0.00 8.04
N GLY A 126 -1.34 0.13 7.92
CA GLY A 126 -2.14 -0.74 7.03
C GLY A 126 -1.69 -0.64 5.57
N VAL A 127 -1.57 0.58 5.04
CA VAL A 127 -1.10 0.82 3.66
C VAL A 127 0.34 0.33 3.46
N LEU A 128 1.23 0.59 4.41
CA LEU A 128 2.62 0.12 4.36
C LEU A 128 2.73 -1.41 4.47
N SER A 129 1.75 -2.07 5.08
CA SER A 129 1.72 -3.54 5.16
C SER A 129 1.33 -4.16 3.81
N ALA A 130 0.49 -3.49 3.01
CA ALA A 130 0.28 -3.88 1.60
C ALA A 130 1.59 -3.82 0.81
N PHE A 131 2.44 -2.83 1.09
CA PHE A 131 3.77 -2.75 0.48
C PHE A 131 4.72 -3.82 0.94
N ALA A 132 4.73 -4.12 2.23
CA ALA A 132 5.54 -5.21 2.73
C ALA A 132 5.21 -6.50 1.95
N ALA A 133 3.94 -6.77 1.66
CA ALA A 133 3.53 -7.91 0.84
C ALA A 133 4.05 -7.84 -0.61
N ALA A 134 3.89 -6.71 -1.31
CA ALA A 134 4.45 -6.54 -2.66
C ALA A 134 5.98 -6.60 -2.68
N HIS A 135 6.63 -6.09 -1.64
CA HIS A 135 8.08 -6.16 -1.47
C HIS A 135 8.54 -7.59 -1.25
N ALA A 136 7.83 -8.39 -0.45
CA ALA A 136 8.11 -9.80 -0.27
C ALA A 136 8.00 -10.55 -1.60
N ALA A 137 6.97 -10.27 -2.40
CA ALA A 137 6.79 -10.85 -3.74
C ALA A 137 8.01 -10.59 -4.64
N SER A 138 8.49 -9.34 -4.71
CA SER A 138 9.70 -8.99 -5.49
C SER A 138 10.94 -9.71 -4.96
N CYS A 139 11.10 -9.85 -3.64
CA CYS A 139 12.23 -10.57 -3.06
C CYS A 139 12.20 -12.07 -3.40
N VAL A 140 11.01 -12.67 -3.46
CA VAL A 140 10.85 -14.06 -3.92
C VAL A 140 11.24 -14.18 -5.40
N LEU A 141 10.78 -13.24 -6.24
CA LEU A 141 11.17 -13.21 -7.66
C LEU A 141 12.70 -13.17 -7.82
N GLU A 142 13.38 -12.28 -7.09
CA GLU A 142 14.85 -12.16 -7.13
C GLU A 142 15.57 -13.44 -6.66
N LYS A 143 14.99 -14.16 -5.69
CA LYS A 143 15.56 -15.39 -5.15
C LYS A 143 15.37 -16.59 -6.08
N GLU A 144 14.15 -16.79 -6.56
CA GLU A 144 13.76 -17.96 -7.36
C GLU A 144 14.17 -17.80 -8.84
N GLU A 145 14.21 -16.56 -9.33
CA GLU A 145 14.57 -16.23 -10.70
C GLU A 145 15.71 -15.20 -10.76
N PRO A 146 16.90 -15.51 -10.22
CA PRO A 146 17.99 -14.56 -10.15
C PRO A 146 18.46 -14.16 -11.55
N LEU A 147 18.79 -12.88 -11.71
CA LEU A 147 19.51 -12.40 -12.89
C LEU A 147 20.94 -12.92 -12.88
N GLN A 148 21.49 -13.13 -14.07
CA GLN A 148 22.91 -13.48 -14.22
C GLN A 148 23.81 -12.36 -13.69
N ALA A 149 25.00 -12.73 -13.22
CA ALA A 149 26.00 -11.78 -12.74
C ALA A 149 26.27 -10.68 -13.78
N GLY A 150 26.23 -9.42 -13.33
CA GLY A 150 26.45 -8.23 -14.17
C GLY A 150 25.19 -7.65 -14.83
N LEU A 151 24.07 -8.38 -14.86
CA LEU A 151 22.78 -7.80 -15.27
C LEU A 151 22.13 -7.06 -14.09
N LYS A 152 21.71 -5.82 -14.31
CA LYS A 152 21.03 -5.00 -13.32
C LYS A 152 19.80 -4.33 -13.93
N PRO A 153 18.61 -4.48 -13.32
CA PRO A 153 17.45 -3.71 -13.73
C PRO A 153 17.64 -2.25 -13.30
N MET A 154 16.97 -1.33 -14.00
CA MET A 154 16.98 0.10 -13.63
C MET A 154 16.45 0.31 -12.20
N ILE A 155 15.37 -0.39 -11.87
CA ILE A 155 14.73 -0.40 -10.56
C ILE A 155 14.02 -1.74 -10.38
N LEU A 156 13.88 -2.18 -9.13
CA LEU A 156 13.20 -3.42 -8.80
C LEU A 156 11.69 -3.23 -8.66
N PRO A 157 10.87 -4.27 -8.93
CA PRO A 157 9.41 -4.20 -8.80
C PRO A 157 8.96 -3.63 -7.46
N ARG A 158 9.57 -4.09 -6.35
CA ARG A 158 9.31 -3.56 -5.00
C ARG A 158 9.44 -2.04 -4.89
N THR A 159 10.49 -1.48 -5.47
CA THR A 159 10.82 -0.06 -5.31
C THR A 159 9.92 0.80 -6.19
N ALA A 160 9.60 0.34 -7.41
CA ALA A 160 8.66 1.05 -8.28
C ALA A 160 7.25 1.12 -7.70
N ALA A 161 6.76 0.02 -7.12
CA ALA A 161 5.47 -0.03 -6.44
C ALA A 161 5.43 0.91 -5.23
N LEU A 162 6.44 0.81 -4.36
CA LEU A 162 6.55 1.64 -3.15
C LEU A 162 6.57 3.13 -3.49
N LEU A 163 7.41 3.52 -4.45
CA LEU A 163 7.51 4.93 -4.85
C LEU A 163 6.18 5.45 -5.40
N THR A 164 5.49 4.68 -6.24
CA THR A 164 4.23 5.10 -6.87
C THR A 164 3.10 5.25 -5.86
N LEU A 165 2.94 4.33 -4.92
CA LEU A 165 1.87 4.46 -3.94
C LEU A 165 2.23 5.48 -2.84
N LEU A 166 3.51 5.72 -2.53
CA LEU A 166 3.89 6.87 -1.69
C LEU A 166 3.67 8.21 -2.39
N CYS A 167 3.89 8.29 -3.69
CA CYS A 167 3.64 9.49 -4.49
C CYS A 167 3.21 9.09 -5.92
N PRO A 168 1.98 9.43 -6.34
CA PRO A 168 1.42 8.98 -7.62
C PRO A 168 2.37 9.16 -8.81
N GLY A 169 2.58 8.10 -9.59
CA GLY A 169 3.42 8.10 -10.79
C GLY A 169 4.94 8.12 -10.57
N LEU A 170 5.44 8.22 -9.32
CA LEU A 170 6.88 8.35 -9.06
C LEU A 170 7.70 7.12 -9.48
N GLY A 171 7.16 5.90 -9.30
CA GLY A 171 7.82 4.68 -9.78
C GLY A 171 7.92 4.64 -11.30
N HIS A 172 6.86 5.04 -12.02
CA HIS A 172 6.91 5.16 -13.48
C HIS A 172 7.98 6.15 -13.93
N ALA A 173 8.09 7.31 -13.27
CA ALA A 173 9.12 8.30 -13.57
C ALA A 173 10.53 7.70 -13.41
N LYS A 174 10.78 6.98 -12.32
CA LYS A 174 12.07 6.32 -12.05
C LYS A 174 12.40 5.20 -13.03
N THR A 175 11.40 4.60 -13.66
CA THR A 175 11.60 3.61 -14.74
C THR A 175 11.77 4.23 -16.13
N GLY A 176 11.83 5.56 -16.24
CA GLY A 176 11.90 6.27 -17.52
C GLY A 176 10.56 6.40 -18.26
N ARG A 177 9.45 5.96 -17.68
CA ARG A 177 8.10 6.00 -18.28
C ARG A 177 7.41 7.34 -17.99
N THR A 178 8.00 8.41 -18.51
CA THR A 178 7.63 9.79 -18.18
C THR A 178 6.20 10.16 -18.55
N PHE A 179 5.66 9.67 -19.67
CA PHE A 179 4.26 9.91 -20.06
C PHE A 179 3.29 9.34 -19.04
N LYS A 180 3.44 8.06 -18.68
CA LYS A 180 2.61 7.41 -17.66
C LYS A 180 2.74 8.09 -16.30
N ALA A 181 3.97 8.48 -15.92
CA ALA A 181 4.21 9.20 -14.68
C ALA A 181 3.40 10.50 -14.61
N LYS A 182 3.45 11.32 -15.66
CA LYS A 182 2.69 12.57 -15.76
C LYS A 182 1.18 12.32 -15.76
N LEU A 183 0.72 11.36 -16.57
CA LEU A 183 -0.70 11.01 -16.64
C LEU A 183 -1.25 10.60 -15.27
N PHE A 184 -0.60 9.64 -14.60
CA PHE A 184 -1.04 9.17 -13.29
C PHE A 184 -0.94 10.26 -12.23
N PHE A 185 0.15 11.01 -12.18
CA PHE A 185 0.30 12.10 -11.22
C PHE A 185 -0.80 13.15 -11.40
N VAL A 186 -0.99 13.68 -12.61
CA VAL A 186 -1.98 14.74 -12.89
C VAL A 186 -3.40 14.24 -12.66
N SER A 187 -3.76 13.06 -13.14
CA SER A 187 -5.11 12.52 -12.97
C SER A 187 -5.42 12.20 -11.51
N ILE A 188 -4.53 11.50 -10.80
CA ILE A 188 -4.77 11.10 -9.41
C ILE A 188 -4.76 12.31 -8.48
N MET A 189 -3.76 13.19 -8.59
CA MET A 189 -3.71 14.41 -7.77
C MET A 189 -4.83 15.38 -8.13
N GLY A 190 -5.24 15.45 -9.40
CA GLY A 190 -6.38 16.23 -9.84
C GLY A 190 -7.68 15.76 -9.20
N LEU A 191 -7.95 14.46 -9.21
CA LEU A 191 -9.10 13.87 -8.50
C LEU A 191 -9.03 14.15 -7.00
N PHE A 192 -7.86 13.94 -6.39
CA PHE A 192 -7.66 14.17 -4.97
C PHE A 192 -7.95 15.62 -4.57
N PHE A 193 -7.28 16.60 -5.19
CA PHE A 193 -7.47 18.01 -4.83
C PHE A 193 -8.85 18.55 -5.22
N LEU A 194 -9.43 18.09 -6.33
CA LEU A 194 -10.82 18.42 -6.65
C LEU A 194 -11.76 17.89 -5.56
N GLY A 195 -11.55 16.66 -5.10
CA GLY A 195 -12.35 16.07 -4.03
C GLY A 195 -12.22 16.85 -2.71
N MET A 196 -10.97 17.15 -2.29
CA MET A 196 -10.71 17.99 -1.11
C MET A 196 -11.40 19.36 -1.23
N LEU A 197 -11.35 20.00 -2.41
CA LEU A 197 -11.99 21.30 -2.63
C LEU A 197 -13.52 21.23 -2.51
N LEU A 198 -14.15 20.17 -3.04
CA LEU A 198 -15.60 19.95 -2.94
C LEU A 198 -16.03 19.60 -1.51
N GLY A 199 -15.15 18.98 -0.73
CA GLY A 199 -15.32 18.67 0.69
C GLY A 199 -14.86 19.78 1.65
N ASP A 200 -14.57 20.98 1.13
CA ASP A 200 -14.06 22.14 1.90
C ASP A 200 -12.87 21.79 2.81
N TRP A 201 -11.98 20.93 2.32
CA TRP A 201 -10.79 20.43 2.99
C TRP A 201 -11.05 19.64 4.29
N ALA A 202 -12.30 19.29 4.57
CA ALA A 202 -12.71 18.59 5.78
C ALA A 202 -13.16 17.14 5.54
N ASP A 203 -13.01 16.63 4.31
CA ASP A 203 -13.44 15.30 3.88
C ASP A 203 -12.45 14.18 4.25
N PHE A 204 -11.17 14.50 4.45
CA PHE A 204 -10.13 13.55 4.88
C PHE A 204 -10.11 13.36 6.41
N ASP A 205 -11.25 12.91 6.96
CA ASP A 205 -11.45 12.71 8.39
C ASP A 205 -12.05 11.32 8.67
N ARG A 206 -11.34 10.51 9.48
CA ARG A 206 -11.78 9.15 9.82
C ARG A 206 -13.07 9.16 10.64
N GLN A 207 -13.24 10.13 11.54
CA GLN A 207 -14.37 10.17 12.45
C GLN A 207 -15.68 10.39 11.72
N ARG A 208 -15.64 11.21 10.67
CA ARG A 208 -16.80 11.52 9.84
C ARG A 208 -17.02 10.46 8.76
N HIS A 209 -15.94 9.95 8.17
CA HIS A 209 -16.00 9.18 6.93
C HIS A 209 -15.11 7.93 6.96
N ALA A 210 -15.15 7.15 8.04
CA ALA A 210 -14.25 6.03 8.30
C ALA A 210 -14.01 5.08 7.11
N TYR A 211 -15.05 4.74 6.35
CA TYR A 211 -14.94 3.85 5.19
C TYR A 211 -14.28 4.51 3.98
N TYR A 212 -14.65 5.75 3.65
CA TYR A 212 -14.04 6.52 2.56
C TYR A 212 -12.58 6.85 2.87
N TRP A 213 -12.32 7.20 4.13
CA TRP A 213 -11.00 7.49 4.67
C TRP A 213 -10.00 6.36 4.43
N ALA A 214 -10.41 5.10 4.62
CA ALA A 214 -9.54 3.96 4.34
C ALA A 214 -9.07 3.89 2.88
N GLY A 215 -9.94 4.25 1.93
CA GLY A 215 -9.57 4.35 0.52
C GLY A 215 -8.71 5.59 0.23
N GLN A 216 -9.03 6.73 0.83
CA GLN A 216 -8.24 7.97 0.72
C GLN A 216 -6.79 7.76 1.18
N MET A 217 -6.55 6.93 2.21
CA MET A 217 -5.20 6.62 2.70
C MET A 217 -4.26 6.03 1.64
N PHE A 218 -4.78 5.44 0.56
CA PHE A 218 -3.95 4.93 -0.54
C PHE A 218 -3.38 6.02 -1.46
N ILE A 219 -3.73 7.30 -1.28
CA ILE A 219 -3.06 8.40 -1.99
C ILE A 219 -1.58 8.54 -1.60
N GLY A 220 -1.19 8.02 -0.44
CA GLY A 220 0.19 8.06 0.07
C GLY A 220 0.55 9.39 0.72
N LEU A 221 1.84 9.72 0.70
CA LEU A 221 2.41 10.88 1.39
C LEU A 221 1.69 12.20 1.10
N PRO A 222 1.33 12.54 -0.16
CA PRO A 222 0.63 13.80 -0.42
C PRO A 222 -0.66 13.96 0.38
N GLY A 223 -1.50 12.91 0.43
CA GLY A 223 -2.74 13.01 1.20
C GLY A 223 -2.55 12.78 2.69
N TRP A 224 -1.56 12.01 3.13
CA TRP A 224 -1.25 11.93 4.56
C TRP A 224 -0.81 13.28 5.14
N LEU A 225 0.03 14.00 4.40
CA LEU A 225 0.44 15.36 4.76
C LEU A 225 -0.73 16.35 4.68
N THR A 226 -1.60 16.20 3.68
CA THR A 226 -2.82 17.02 3.56
C THR A 226 -3.77 16.76 4.73
N ALA A 227 -4.05 15.51 5.06
CA ALA A 227 -4.90 15.12 6.19
C ALA A 227 -4.35 15.64 7.52
N TRP A 228 -3.03 15.60 7.71
CA TRP A 228 -2.40 16.17 8.89
C TRP A 228 -2.53 17.70 8.93
N ALA A 229 -2.28 18.39 7.81
CA ALA A 229 -2.43 19.84 7.72
C ALA A 229 -3.87 20.32 7.93
N CYS A 230 -4.85 19.50 7.49
CA CYS A 230 -6.27 19.80 7.59
C CYS A 230 -6.94 19.23 8.85
N SER A 231 -6.19 18.63 9.79
CA SER A 231 -6.76 17.88 10.92
C SER A 231 -7.58 18.72 11.90
N GLY A 232 -7.57 20.05 11.77
CA GLY A 232 -8.33 20.99 12.61
C GLY A 232 -9.48 21.69 11.89
N VAL A 233 -9.78 21.35 10.64
CA VAL A 233 -10.85 22.01 9.86
C VAL A 233 -12.22 21.50 10.33
N SER A 234 -13.03 22.40 10.89
CA SER A 234 -14.42 22.12 11.27
C SER A 234 -15.34 22.22 10.04
N MET A 235 -16.41 21.42 10.03
CA MET A 235 -17.53 21.69 9.13
C MET A 235 -18.58 22.48 9.92
N ASP A 236 -18.84 23.71 9.50
CA ASP A 236 -19.81 24.59 10.15
C ASP A 236 -21.25 24.34 9.64
N GLY A 237 -21.43 23.37 8.74
CA GLY A 237 -22.72 22.99 8.18
C GLY A 237 -22.64 21.81 7.21
N VAL A 238 -23.78 21.47 6.60
CA VAL A 238 -23.85 20.43 5.57
C VAL A 238 -23.30 20.99 4.26
N LEU A 239 -22.21 20.40 3.75
CA LEU A 239 -21.61 20.80 2.49
C LEU A 239 -22.35 20.16 1.31
N ALA A 240 -22.75 20.98 0.33
CA ALA A 240 -23.55 20.55 -0.81
C ALA A 240 -22.88 19.49 -1.71
N TYR A 241 -21.54 19.44 -1.71
CA TYR A 241 -20.75 18.55 -2.57
C TYR A 241 -19.92 17.52 -1.80
N LEU A 242 -20.22 17.30 -0.51
CA LEU A 242 -19.43 16.40 0.33
C LEU A 242 -19.31 14.98 -0.24
N ASP A 243 -20.44 14.40 -0.66
CA ASP A 243 -20.46 13.04 -1.20
C ASP A 243 -19.63 12.92 -2.48
N ALA A 244 -19.67 13.94 -3.33
CA ALA A 244 -18.83 14.01 -4.53
C ALA A 244 -17.35 14.16 -4.15
N GLY A 245 -17.04 14.99 -3.15
CA GLY A 245 -15.70 15.17 -2.61
C GLY A 245 -15.09 13.86 -2.13
N LEU A 246 -15.81 13.14 -1.27
CA LEU A 246 -15.44 11.82 -0.75
C LEU A 246 -15.23 10.80 -1.87
N LEU A 247 -16.13 10.77 -2.85
CA LEU A 247 -16.00 9.87 -4.00
C LEU A 247 -14.69 10.15 -4.77
N PHE A 248 -14.40 11.42 -5.06
CA PHE A 248 -13.19 11.81 -5.79
C PHE A 248 -11.90 11.50 -5.02
N THR A 249 -11.83 11.82 -3.72
CA THR A 249 -10.64 11.56 -2.91
C THR A 249 -10.42 10.05 -2.67
N THR A 250 -11.48 9.28 -2.43
CA THR A 250 -11.40 7.82 -2.31
C THR A 250 -11.02 7.17 -3.64
N ALA A 251 -11.61 7.59 -4.76
CA ALA A 251 -11.25 7.08 -6.08
C ALA A 251 -9.79 7.39 -6.43
N ALA A 252 -9.29 8.57 -6.09
CA ALA A 252 -7.88 8.93 -6.25
C ALA A 252 -6.96 7.94 -5.51
N GLY A 253 -7.28 7.61 -4.26
CA GLY A 253 -6.54 6.61 -3.48
C GLY A 253 -6.52 5.23 -4.15
N PHE A 254 -7.67 4.71 -4.59
CA PHE A 254 -7.71 3.42 -5.28
C PHE A 254 -6.99 3.44 -6.63
N PHE A 255 -7.10 4.53 -7.41
CA PHE A 255 -6.32 4.67 -8.64
C PHE A 255 -4.82 4.70 -8.38
N ASN A 256 -4.37 5.25 -7.25
CA ASN A 256 -2.97 5.20 -6.86
C ASN A 256 -2.50 3.77 -6.53
N ALA A 257 -3.34 2.98 -5.86
CA ALA A 257 -3.07 1.56 -5.65
C ALA A 257 -2.95 0.79 -6.97
N ILE A 258 -3.84 1.05 -7.93
CA ILE A 258 -3.79 0.45 -9.27
C ILE A 258 -2.53 0.90 -10.02
N ALA A 259 -2.20 2.19 -9.98
CA ALA A 259 -0.99 2.72 -10.62
C ALA A 259 0.27 2.07 -10.04
N SER A 260 0.32 1.85 -8.71
CA SER A 260 1.41 1.15 -8.05
C SER A 260 1.55 -0.30 -8.51
N LEU A 261 0.45 -1.02 -8.69
CA LEU A 261 0.45 -2.36 -9.28
C LEU A 261 0.89 -2.37 -10.75
N ASP A 262 0.50 -1.37 -11.56
CA ASP A 262 1.02 -1.20 -12.93
C ASP A 262 2.54 -0.97 -12.90
N ALA A 263 3.05 -0.12 -12.01
CA ALA A 263 4.48 0.12 -11.86
C ALA A 263 5.23 -1.17 -11.48
N TYR A 264 4.68 -1.93 -10.53
CA TYR A 264 5.22 -3.24 -10.12
C TYR A 264 5.33 -4.19 -11.32
N HIS A 265 4.22 -4.44 -12.01
CA HIS A 265 4.15 -5.46 -13.05
C HIS A 265 4.98 -5.08 -14.28
N ARG A 266 5.10 -3.78 -14.58
CA ARG A 266 6.00 -3.30 -15.63
C ARG A 266 7.47 -3.56 -15.30
N CYS A 267 7.89 -3.30 -14.06
CA CYS A 267 9.26 -3.60 -13.65
C CYS A 267 9.53 -5.10 -13.58
N GLU A 268 8.52 -5.91 -13.23
CA GLU A 268 8.61 -7.37 -13.26
C GLU A 268 8.83 -7.86 -14.70
N GLN A 269 8.09 -7.31 -15.68
CA GLN A 269 8.31 -7.60 -17.10
C GLN A 269 9.72 -7.20 -17.55
N ASP A 270 10.20 -6.01 -17.17
CA ASP A 270 11.56 -5.57 -17.50
C ASP A 270 12.62 -6.53 -16.90
N TYR A 271 12.41 -6.96 -15.65
CA TYR A 271 13.27 -7.92 -14.96
C TYR A 271 13.30 -9.27 -15.69
N LEU A 272 12.14 -9.82 -16.05
CA LEU A 272 12.03 -11.10 -16.75
C LEU A 272 12.60 -11.03 -18.18
N ALA A 273 12.41 -9.89 -18.87
CA ALA A 273 13.01 -9.67 -20.20
C ALA A 273 14.54 -9.72 -20.12
N LEU A 274 15.13 -9.03 -19.14
CA LEU A 274 16.59 -9.07 -18.92
C LEU A 274 17.09 -10.50 -18.64
N ARG A 275 16.32 -11.30 -17.91
CA ARG A 275 16.63 -12.72 -17.66
C ARG A 275 16.68 -13.53 -18.96
N GLN A 276 15.69 -13.35 -19.85
CA GLN A 276 15.59 -14.11 -21.11
C GLN A 276 16.63 -13.72 -22.16
N THR A 277 16.90 -12.41 -22.31
CA THR A 277 17.77 -11.86 -23.38
C THR A 277 19.17 -12.50 -23.41
N LYS A 278 19.60 -13.11 -22.30
CA LYS A 278 20.93 -13.72 -22.16
C LYS A 278 20.92 -15.24 -21.99
N GLN A 279 19.75 -15.89 -21.88
CA GLN A 279 19.64 -17.35 -22.01
C GLN A 279 19.79 -17.77 -23.48
N THR A 280 19.23 -17.00 -24.40
CA THR A 280 19.32 -17.22 -25.85
C THR A 280 20.74 -17.02 -26.39
N SER A 281 21.57 -16.16 -25.78
CA SER A 281 22.97 -15.98 -26.20
C SER A 281 23.90 -17.13 -25.79
N VAL A 282 23.53 -17.93 -24.78
CA VAL A 282 24.34 -19.07 -24.30
C VAL A 282 23.93 -20.37 -24.99
N GLY A 283 22.66 -20.54 -25.35
CA GLY A 283 22.15 -21.72 -26.08
C GLY A 283 22.42 -21.75 -27.59
N GLY A 284 23.04 -20.69 -28.15
CA GLY A 284 23.38 -20.60 -29.58
C GLY A 284 24.84 -20.95 -29.92
N GLN A 285 25.61 -21.47 -28.96
CA GLN A 285 27.02 -21.86 -29.14
C GLN A 285 27.27 -23.38 -29.00
N SER A 286 26.22 -24.21 -29.01
CA SER A 286 26.35 -25.68 -29.01
C SER A 286 26.08 -26.28 -30.38
#